data_AF-W2NKT6-F1
#
_entry.id   AF-W2NKT6-F1
#
_cell.length_a   1.000
_cell.length_b   1.000
_cell.length_c   1.000
_cell.angle_alpha   90.00
_cell.angle_beta   90.00
_cell.angle_gamma   90.00
#
_symmetry.space_group_name_H-M   'P 1'
#
loop_
_entity.id
_entity.type
_entity.pdbx_description
1 polymer ?
#
loop_
_entity_poly.entity_id
_entity_poly.type
_entity_poly.pdbx_seq_one_letter_code
_entity_poly.pdbx_strand_id
1 'polypeptide(L)'
;MVGLSAAQLPPMKLYAGDTIAYHTQMYVAGDPRGYRTAIVMHVDDSPGEAYTPIYVSTDAMIPPTMMVNKVLNRAGEEVKCHWRELRTNQLVLGEFQAPSDRTRFAESVQNIITAAFTGAFTGASDTGPAT
;
A
#
# COMPACT_ATOMS: atom_id res chain seq x y z
N MET A 1 19.04 -25.13 12.90
CA MET A 1 17.74 -24.69 12.33
C MET A 1 17.85 -24.87 10.82
N VAL A 2 17.17 -25.87 10.25
CA VAL A 2 17.19 -26.09 8.79
C VAL A 2 16.32 -24.98 8.18
N GLY A 3 16.93 -24.10 7.38
CA GLY A 3 16.19 -23.09 6.64
C GLY A 3 15.27 -23.74 5.61
N LEU A 4 14.01 -23.31 5.56
CA LEU A 4 13.10 -23.69 4.49
C LEU A 4 13.65 -23.12 3.17
N SER A 5 13.84 -23.98 2.18
CA SER A 5 14.13 -23.54 0.81
C SER A 5 12.88 -22.88 0.21
N ALA A 6 13.06 -21.96 -0.73
CA ALA A 6 11.95 -21.29 -1.41
C ALA A 6 10.96 -22.29 -2.06
N ALA A 7 11.44 -23.44 -2.52
CA ALA A 7 10.63 -24.51 -3.11
C ALA A 7 9.74 -25.24 -2.09
N GLN A 8 10.03 -25.13 -0.79
CA GLN A 8 9.24 -25.74 0.29
C GLN A 8 8.14 -24.80 0.81
N LEU A 9 8.10 -23.55 0.33
CA LEU A 9 7.02 -22.64 0.68
C LEU A 9 5.75 -23.03 -0.09
N PRO A 10 4.58 -23.08 0.57
CA PRO A 10 3.33 -23.32 -0.11
C PRO A 10 3.15 -22.32 -1.26
N PRO A 11 2.69 -22.76 -2.44
CA PRO A 11 2.43 -21.85 -3.55
C PRO A 11 1.42 -20.80 -3.09
N MET A 12 1.75 -19.53 -3.35
CA MET A 12 0.94 -18.40 -2.90
C MET A 12 0.57 -17.51 -4.06
N LYS A 13 -0.73 -17.24 -4.19
CA LYS A 13 -1.25 -16.31 -5.18
C LYS A 13 -1.33 -14.90 -4.60
N LEU A 14 -0.87 -13.93 -5.37
CA LEU A 14 -0.99 -12.51 -5.06
C LEU A 14 -1.92 -11.85 -6.08
N TYR A 15 -2.94 -11.16 -5.58
CA TYR A 15 -3.96 -10.48 -6.37
C TYR A 15 -3.91 -8.97 -6.13
N ALA A 16 -4.38 -8.20 -7.10
CA ALA A 16 -4.79 -6.82 -6.82
C ALA A 16 -5.88 -6.80 -5.71
N GLY A 17 -5.78 -5.84 -4.80
CA GLY A 17 -6.58 -5.70 -3.59
C GLY A 17 -6.00 -6.39 -2.34
N ASP A 18 -5.05 -7.31 -2.49
CA ASP A 18 -4.35 -7.88 -1.34
C ASP A 18 -3.50 -6.80 -0.62
N THR A 19 -3.35 -6.92 0.70
CA THR A 19 -2.43 -6.08 1.47
C THR A 19 -1.15 -6.83 1.74
N ILE A 20 -0.02 -6.23 1.39
CA ILE A 20 1.31 -6.76 1.67
C ILE A 20 2.04 -5.91 2.71
N ALA A 21 2.89 -6.55 3.48
CA ALA A 21 3.93 -5.92 4.28
C ALA A 21 5.28 -6.06 3.58
N TYR A 22 6.13 -5.05 3.72
CA TYR A 22 7.50 -5.02 3.21
C TYR A 22 8.38 -4.12 4.07
N HIS A 23 9.70 -4.26 3.96
CA HIS A 23 10.66 -3.33 4.57
C HIS A 23 11.25 -2.42 3.51
N THR A 24 11.17 -1.09 3.68
CA THR A 24 11.82 -0.15 2.76
C THR A 24 13.34 -0.36 2.74
N GLN A 25 13.95 -0.13 1.57
CA GLN A 25 15.39 -0.26 1.35
C GLN A 25 16.24 0.76 2.13
N MET A 26 15.60 1.81 2.70
CA MET A 26 16.30 2.80 3.53
C MET A 26 16.78 2.24 4.87
N TYR A 27 16.22 1.11 5.32
CA TYR A 27 16.58 0.46 6.57
C TYR A 27 17.01 -0.99 6.33
N VAL A 28 17.73 -1.56 7.28
CA VAL A 28 18.05 -3.00 7.28
C VAL A 28 16.76 -3.81 7.41
N ALA A 29 16.65 -4.91 6.67
CA ALA A 29 15.51 -5.81 6.77
C ALA A 29 15.30 -6.28 8.22
N GLY A 30 14.07 -6.17 8.72
CA GLY A 30 13.73 -6.46 10.12
C GLY A 30 13.78 -5.25 11.06
N ASP A 31 14.32 -4.09 10.66
CA ASP A 31 14.20 -2.85 11.44
C ASP A 31 12.72 -2.39 11.43
N PRO A 32 12.10 -2.22 12.61
CA PRO A 32 10.72 -1.76 12.71
C PRO A 32 10.45 -0.42 12.01
N ARG A 33 11.43 0.48 11.95
CA ARG A 33 11.31 1.78 11.25
C ARG A 33 11.16 1.63 9.75
N GLY A 34 11.63 0.51 9.20
CA GLY A 34 11.51 0.18 7.79
C GLY A 34 10.20 -0.52 7.41
N TYR A 35 9.44 -1.03 8.38
CA TYR A 35 8.22 -1.80 8.13
C TYR A 35 7.12 -0.91 7.53
N ARG A 36 6.52 -1.34 6.42
CA ARG A 36 5.41 -0.67 5.73
C ARG A 36 4.37 -1.72 5.34
N THR A 37 3.12 -1.28 5.21
CA THR A 37 2.05 -2.04 4.59
C THR A 37 1.47 -1.26 3.41
N ALA A 38 1.05 -1.97 2.37
CA ALA A 38 0.45 -1.36 1.19
C ALA A 38 -0.57 -2.29 0.53
N ILE A 39 -1.56 -1.69 -0.12
CA ILE A 39 -2.52 -2.42 -0.95
C ILE A 39 -1.90 -2.58 -2.35
N VAL A 40 -1.96 -3.79 -2.89
CA VAL A 40 -1.58 -4.06 -4.28
C VAL A 40 -2.66 -3.49 -5.19
N MET A 41 -2.34 -2.48 -5.99
CA MET A 41 -3.28 -1.79 -6.88
C MET A 41 -3.30 -2.38 -8.28
N HIS A 42 -2.16 -2.85 -8.78
CA HIS A 42 -2.05 -3.46 -10.10
C HIS A 42 -1.01 -4.58 -10.05
N VAL A 43 -1.30 -5.70 -10.71
CA VAL A 43 -0.39 -6.83 -10.88
C VAL A 43 -0.20 -7.05 -12.37
N ASP A 44 1.04 -7.01 -12.83
CA ASP A 44 1.42 -7.37 -14.20
C ASP A 44 1.92 -8.82 -14.22
N ASP A 45 1.41 -9.63 -15.14
CA ASP A 45 1.79 -11.05 -15.33
C ASP A 45 2.67 -11.24 -16.59
N SER A 46 3.19 -10.14 -17.15
CA SER A 46 4.05 -10.20 -18.33
C SER A 46 5.36 -10.96 -18.03
N PRO A 47 5.63 -12.12 -18.67
CA PRO A 47 6.68 -13.05 -18.27
C PRO A 47 8.11 -12.64 -18.69
N GLY A 48 8.36 -11.34 -18.94
CA GLY A 48 9.59 -10.88 -19.61
C GLY A 48 10.49 -9.98 -18.78
N GLU A 49 10.04 -8.78 -18.43
CA GLU A 49 10.98 -7.68 -18.11
C GLU A 49 10.42 -6.61 -17.15
N ALA A 50 9.32 -6.88 -16.45
CA ALA A 50 8.79 -5.90 -15.51
C ALA A 50 9.75 -5.75 -14.31
N TYR A 51 10.54 -4.66 -14.31
CA TYR A 51 11.35 -4.21 -13.16
C TYR A 51 10.49 -4.06 -11.89
N THR A 52 9.17 -3.91 -12.06
CA THR A 52 8.14 -3.80 -11.03
C THR A 52 6.87 -4.55 -11.44
N PRO A 53 6.70 -5.82 -11.05
CA PRO A 53 5.55 -6.61 -11.48
C PRO A 53 4.26 -6.26 -10.69
N ILE A 54 4.36 -5.38 -9.68
CA ILE A 54 3.21 -4.86 -8.94
C ILE A 54 3.32 -3.35 -8.70
N TYR A 55 2.17 -2.69 -8.63
CA TYR A 55 2.03 -1.32 -8.16
C TYR A 55 1.27 -1.32 -6.83
N VAL A 56 1.69 -0.48 -5.88
CA VAL A 56 1.15 -0.48 -4.52
C VAL A 56 0.73 0.91 -4.07
N SER A 57 -0.22 0.99 -3.13
CA SER A 57 -0.81 2.26 -2.66
C SER A 57 0.17 3.27 -2.08
N THR A 58 1.36 2.82 -1.67
CA THR A 58 2.43 3.70 -1.14
C THR A 58 3.29 4.31 -2.25
N ASP A 59 2.99 4.02 -3.52
CA ASP A 59 3.79 4.37 -4.70
C ASP A 59 5.25 3.83 -4.65
N ALA A 60 5.54 2.93 -3.71
CA ALA A 60 6.85 2.33 -3.54
C ALA A 60 7.16 1.35 -4.69
N MET A 61 8.38 1.41 -5.19
CA MET A 61 8.91 0.44 -6.15
C MET A 61 9.19 -0.89 -5.45
N ILE A 62 8.44 -1.95 -5.77
CA ILE A 62 8.63 -3.30 -5.20
C ILE A 62 9.28 -4.20 -6.26
N PRO A 63 10.62 -4.38 -6.23
CA PRO A 63 11.29 -5.26 -7.18
C PRO A 63 10.98 -6.74 -6.91
N PRO A 64 11.12 -7.62 -7.92
CA PRO A 64 10.84 -9.06 -7.78
C PRO A 64 11.63 -9.76 -6.66
N THR A 65 12.82 -9.26 -6.32
CA THR A 65 13.69 -9.78 -5.25
C THR A 65 13.35 -9.28 -3.86
N MET A 66 12.41 -8.33 -3.74
CA MET A 66 12.03 -7.77 -2.44
C MET A 66 11.25 -8.78 -1.61
N MET A 67 11.57 -8.86 -0.31
CA MET A 67 10.82 -9.68 0.64
C MET A 67 9.49 -9.02 0.97
N VAL A 68 8.41 -9.75 0.73
CA VAL A 68 7.04 -9.33 1.02
C VAL A 68 6.33 -10.39 1.86
N ASN A 69 5.32 -9.95 2.60
CA ASN A 69 4.41 -10.84 3.31
C ASN A 69 2.97 -10.43 3.04
N LYS A 70 2.12 -11.32 2.54
CA LYS A 70 0.69 -11.06 2.42
C LYS A 70 0.07 -11.07 3.81
N VAL A 71 -0.46 -9.93 4.25
CA VAL A 71 -1.03 -9.77 5.58
C VAL A 71 -2.55 -9.80 5.56
N LEU A 72 -3.18 -9.22 4.54
CA LEU A 72 -4.62 -9.29 4.31
C LEU A 72 -4.91 -9.77 2.89
N ASN A 73 -5.98 -10.53 2.73
CA ASN A 73 -6.51 -10.83 1.40
C ASN A 73 -7.37 -9.65 0.88
N ARG A 74 -7.77 -9.70 -0.39
CA ARG A 74 -8.68 -8.73 -1.02
C ARG A 74 -10.03 -8.53 -0.31
N ALA A 75 -10.46 -9.46 0.56
CA ALA A 75 -11.67 -9.33 1.36
C ALA A 75 -11.42 -8.63 2.72
N GLY A 76 -10.16 -8.26 3.01
CA GLY A 76 -9.75 -7.65 4.27
C GLY A 76 -9.49 -8.64 5.39
N GLU A 77 -9.45 -9.95 5.10
CA GLU A 77 -9.23 -10.98 6.11
C GLU A 77 -7.73 -11.22 6.31
N GLU A 78 -7.32 -11.42 7.56
CA GLU A 78 -5.93 -11.76 7.89
C GLU A 78 -5.50 -13.08 7.25
N VAL A 79 -4.32 -13.08 6.65
CA VAL A 79 -3.71 -14.27 6.08
C VAL A 79 -2.39 -14.54 6.78
N LYS A 80 -2.26 -15.74 7.35
CA LYS A 80 -0.99 -16.20 7.92
C LYS A 80 -0.07 -16.69 6.81
N CYS A 81 0.81 -15.80 6.38
CA CYS A 81 1.79 -16.07 5.34
C CYS A 81 3.22 -15.92 5.87
N HIS A 82 4.14 -16.58 5.17
CA HIS A 82 5.57 -16.42 5.40
C HIS A 82 6.14 -15.36 4.47
N TRP A 83 7.04 -14.54 5.02
CA TRP A 83 7.93 -13.66 4.28
C TRP A 83 8.64 -14.42 3.16
N ARG A 84 8.58 -13.88 1.94
CA ARG A 84 9.22 -14.47 0.75
C ARG A 84 9.50 -13.40 -0.30
N GLU A 85 10.42 -13.68 -1.20
CA GLU A 85 10.67 -12.81 -2.35
C GLU A 85 9.43 -12.72 -3.23
N LEU A 86 9.11 -11.53 -3.74
CA LEU A 86 7.92 -11.29 -4.55
C LEU A 86 7.82 -12.26 -5.74
N ARG A 87 8.93 -12.52 -6.44
CA ARG A 87 9.02 -13.44 -7.59
C ARG A 87 8.65 -14.89 -7.31
N THR A 88 8.56 -15.29 -6.04
CA THR A 88 8.13 -16.65 -5.65
C THR A 88 6.62 -16.79 -5.51
N ASN A 89 5.88 -15.68 -5.60
CA ASN A 89 4.43 -15.68 -5.64
C ASN A 89 3.95 -15.94 -7.07
N GLN A 90 2.84 -16.64 -7.19
CA GLN A 90 2.07 -16.67 -8.42
C GLN A 90 1.28 -15.36 -8.52
N LEU A 91 1.77 -14.46 -9.36
CA LEU A 91 1.10 -13.19 -9.63
C LEU A 91 -0.15 -13.46 -10.46
N VAL A 92 -1.27 -12.84 -10.08
CA VAL A 92 -2.52 -12.94 -10.83
C VAL A 92 -2.86 -11.57 -11.37
N LEU A 93 -2.84 -11.44 -12.70
CA LEU A 93 -3.18 -10.22 -13.43
C LEU A 93 -4.48 -9.60 -12.89
N GLY A 94 -4.45 -8.31 -12.64
CA GLY A 94 -5.63 -7.57 -12.23
C GLY A 94 -5.32 -6.17 -11.73
N GLU A 95 -6.40 -5.41 -11.58
CA GLU A 95 -6.38 -4.04 -11.07
C GLU A 95 -7.34 -3.90 -9.89
N PHE A 96 -7.00 -3.00 -8.99
CA PHE A 96 -7.79 -2.65 -7.84
C PHE A 96 -7.64 -1.16 -7.54
N GLN A 97 -8.76 -0.46 -7.49
CA GLN A 97 -8.78 0.97 -7.20
C GLN A 97 -8.71 1.18 -5.69
N ALA A 98 -7.58 1.68 -5.23
CA ALA A 98 -7.37 2.12 -3.85
C ALA A 98 -6.80 3.54 -3.85
N PRO A 99 -7.16 4.39 -2.87
CA PRO A 99 -6.49 5.66 -2.69
C PRO A 99 -5.00 5.43 -2.39
N SER A 100 -4.12 6.00 -3.21
CA SER A 100 -2.70 6.01 -2.89
C SER A 100 -2.43 6.96 -1.72
N ASP A 101 -1.29 6.82 -1.06
CA ASP A 101 -0.88 7.70 0.03
C ASP A 101 -0.79 9.16 -0.43
N ARG A 102 -0.35 9.38 -1.69
CA ARG A 102 -0.37 10.70 -2.32
C ARG A 102 -1.79 11.25 -2.45
N THR A 103 -2.74 10.44 -2.91
CA THR A 103 -4.16 10.84 -3.05
C THR A 103 -4.76 11.14 -1.68
N ARG A 104 -4.54 10.27 -0.68
CA ARG A 104 -4.99 10.48 0.71
C ARG A 104 -4.43 11.77 1.30
N PHE A 105 -3.15 12.05 1.05
CA PHE A 105 -2.52 13.28 1.51
C PHE A 105 -3.14 14.51 0.85
N ALA A 106 -3.31 14.49 -0.48
CA ALA A 106 -3.92 15.59 -1.22
C ALA A 106 -5.36 15.87 -0.75
N GLU A 107 -6.16 14.82 -0.56
CA GLU A 107 -7.52 14.91 0.00
C GLU A 107 -7.52 15.49 1.41
N SER A 108 -6.60 15.04 2.27
CA SER A 108 -6.47 15.55 3.64
C SER A 108 -6.14 17.04 3.67
N VAL A 109 -5.18 17.49 2.85
CA VAL A 109 -4.81 18.91 2.72
C VAL A 109 -6.00 19.72 2.20
N GLN A 110 -6.67 19.25 1.16
CA GLN A 110 -7.82 19.93 0.57
C GLN A 110 -8.97 20.07 1.58
N ASN A 111 -9.22 19.04 2.39
CA ASN A 111 -10.23 19.07 3.44
C ASN A 111 -9.90 20.09 4.54
N ILE A 112 -8.64 20.16 4.97
CA ILE A 112 -8.18 21.15 5.96
C ILE A 112 -8.35 22.59 5.43
N ILE A 113 -7.93 22.85 4.19
CA ILE A 113 -8.09 24.16 3.55
C ILE A 113 -9.58 24.54 3.49
N THR A 114 -10.41 23.62 3.01
CA THR A 114 -11.85 23.84 2.86
C THR A 114 -12.51 24.14 4.22
N ALA A 115 -12.15 23.40 5.27
CA ALA A 115 -12.65 23.64 6.62
C ALA A 115 -12.25 25.03 7.16
N ALA A 116 -11.00 25.45 6.95
CA ALA A 116 -10.52 26.75 7.40
C ALA A 116 -11.27 27.92 6.74
N PHE A 117 -11.47 27.87 5.42
CA PHE A 117 -12.20 28.92 4.71
C PHE A 117 -13.70 28.88 4.97
N THR A 118 -14.31 27.70 5.12
CA THR A 118 -15.75 27.60 5.43
C THR A 118 -16.06 28.08 6.85
N GLY A 119 -15.18 27.79 7.82
CA GLY A 119 -15.31 28.27 9.20
C GLY A 119 -15.00 29.76 9.38
N ALA A 120 -14.14 30.35 8.54
CA ALA A 120 -13.86 31.79 8.57
C ALA A 120 -15.02 32.64 8.03
N PHE A 121 -15.83 32.10 7.12
CA PHE A 121 -16.94 32.83 6.51
C PHE A 121 -18.23 32.84 7.35
N THR A 122 -18.39 31.93 8.31
CA THR A 122 -19.58 31.90 9.19
C THR A 122 -19.50 32.87 10.38
N GLY A 123 -18.36 33.52 10.62
CA GLY A 123 -18.17 34.49 11.71
C GLY A 123 -18.27 35.97 11.33
N ALA A 124 -18.55 36.30 10.06
CA ALA A 124 -18.48 37.68 9.55
C ALA A 124 -19.84 38.35 9.25
N SER A 125 -20.96 37.78 9.73
CA SER A 125 -22.31 38.32 9.52
C SER A 125 -23.04 38.57 10.84
N ASP A 126 -22.41 39.26 11.78
CA ASP A 126 -23.12 39.81 12.94
C ASP A 126 -22.56 41.18 13.33
N THR A 127 -22.81 42.17 12.46
CA THR A 127 -22.80 43.59 12.84
C THR A 127 -24.14 44.18 12.47
N GLY A 128 -25.14 43.99 13.33
CA GLY A 128 -26.34 44.82 13.31
C GLY A 128 -25.99 46.23 13.80
N PRO A 129 -26.49 47.30 13.15
CA PRO A 129 -26.42 48.61 13.77
C PRO A 129 -27.59 48.75 14.76
N ALA A 130 -27.23 48.95 16.03
CA ALA A 130 -28.08 49.65 16.97
C ALA A 130 -28.21 51.10 16.50
N THR A 131 -29.42 51.56 16.16
CA THR A 131 -30.24 52.55 16.89
C THR A 131 -31.45 52.88 16.02
#